data_AF-A0AAV0ZC08-F1
#
_entry.id   AF-A0AAV0ZC08-F1
#
_cell.length_a   1.000
_cell.length_b   1.000
_cell.length_c   1.000
_cell.angle_alpha   90.00
_cell.angle_beta   90.00
_cell.angle_gamma   90.00
#
_symmetry.space_group_name_H-M   'P 1'
#
loop_
_entity.id
_entity.type
_entity.pdbx_description
1 polymer ?
#
loop_
_entity_poly.entity_id
_entity_poly.type
_entity_poly.pdbx_seq_one_letter_code
_entity_poly.pdbx_strand_id
1 'polypeptide(L)'
;MVVQEVRKRLKNSNCFYSSPTIFAATPVVVFFHAKDESYLSATIPKRISVFEAIQEEQQTRRLSLSSDPIKVTLPDRKVKEGKKWQKTLFDVAREISKNLANNALIYKVNGLLWDMNRPLEEDSLLQMFKFDDDEGRDTFWNSSAHILGQPLETEYECKLCIGPCTTREEGFYYTLLR
;
A
#
# COMPACT_ATOMS: atom_id res chain seq x y z
N MET A 1 27.70 -7.02 4.08
CA MET A 1 28.73 -7.45 5.05
C MET A 1 28.17 -8.05 6.35
N VAL A 2 26.87 -8.40 6.41
CA VAL A 2 26.22 -8.97 7.61
C VAL A 2 25.94 -10.48 7.49
N VAL A 3 26.00 -11.03 6.27
CA VAL A 3 25.69 -12.46 6.00
C VAL A 3 26.88 -13.40 6.31
N GLN A 4 28.10 -12.87 6.40
CA GLN A 4 29.30 -13.67 6.71
C GLN A 4 29.52 -13.89 8.22
N GLU A 5 28.96 -13.01 9.07
CA GLU A 5 29.22 -13.03 10.52
C GLU A 5 28.37 -14.08 11.26
N VAL A 6 27.17 -14.39 10.77
CA VAL A 6 26.31 -15.44 11.32
C VAL A 6 26.90 -16.83 11.09
N ARG A 7 27.64 -17.02 9.99
CA ARG A 7 28.22 -18.32 9.60
C ARG A 7 29.44 -18.72 10.46
N LYS A 8 30.06 -17.76 11.17
CA LYS A 8 31.19 -18.03 12.08
C LYS A 8 30.77 -18.50 13.47
N ARG A 9 29.58 -18.09 13.95
CA ARG A 9 29.09 -18.45 15.30
C ARG A 9 28.59 -19.89 15.44
N LEU A 10 28.30 -20.59 14.34
CA LEU A 10 27.80 -21.97 14.37
C LEU A 10 28.92 -23.04 14.41
N LYS A 11 30.20 -22.66 14.27
CA LYS A 11 31.30 -23.63 14.21
C LYS A 11 32.00 -23.94 15.55
N ASN A 12 31.62 -23.27 16.65
CA ASN A 12 32.35 -23.37 17.92
C ASN A 12 31.60 -24.02 19.08
N SER A 13 30.51 -24.74 18.81
CA SER A 13 29.76 -25.45 19.84
C SER A 13 30.06 -26.95 19.80
N ASN A 14 31.25 -27.34 20.26
CA ASN A 14 31.57 -28.73 20.58
C ASN A 14 30.86 -29.11 21.89
N CYS A 15 29.71 -29.77 21.79
CA CYS A 15 29.17 -30.58 22.89
C CYS A 15 28.84 -31.98 22.37
N PHE A 16 29.81 -32.88 22.56
CA PHE A 16 29.61 -34.32 22.57
C PHE A 16 28.59 -34.69 23.66
N TYR A 17 27.54 -35.45 23.33
CA TYR A 17 27.08 -36.56 24.17
C TYR A 17 26.34 -37.58 23.30
N SER A 18 26.82 -38.82 23.39
CA SER A 18 26.38 -40.03 22.73
C SER A 18 25.18 -40.67 23.42
N SER A 19 24.09 -40.93 22.68
CA SER A 19 23.19 -42.09 22.84
C SER A 19 22.18 -42.15 21.68
N PRO A 20 21.90 -43.34 21.09
CA PRO A 20 20.91 -43.47 20.04
C PRO A 20 19.53 -43.64 20.66
N THR A 21 18.90 -42.54 21.07
CA THR A 21 17.47 -42.57 21.40
C THR A 21 16.70 -42.40 20.09
N ILE A 22 15.95 -43.43 19.70
CA ILE A 22 15.00 -43.38 18.59
C ILE A 22 14.00 -42.26 18.91
N PHE A 23 14.17 -41.11 18.25
CA PHE A 23 13.21 -40.02 18.33
C PHE A 23 12.00 -40.47 17.50
N ALA A 24 10.99 -41.03 18.15
CA ALA A 24 9.68 -41.18 17.55
C ALA A 24 9.23 -39.80 17.10
N ALA A 25 9.04 -39.61 15.79
CA ALA A 25 8.51 -38.37 15.23
C ALA A 25 7.10 -38.19 15.81
N THR A 26 6.96 -37.36 16.84
CA THR A 26 5.65 -36.89 17.28
C THR A 26 5.07 -36.09 16.11
N PRO A 27 3.90 -36.47 15.57
CA PRO A 27 3.26 -35.65 14.56
C PRO A 27 3.00 -34.28 15.18
N VAL A 28 3.61 -33.24 14.61
CA VAL A 28 3.21 -31.86 14.90
C VAL A 28 1.79 -31.76 14.39
N VAL A 29 0.83 -31.81 15.32
CA VAL A 29 -0.58 -31.56 15.00
C VAL A 29 -0.66 -30.09 14.63
N VAL A 30 -0.60 -29.82 13.33
CA VAL A 30 -1.00 -28.51 12.79
C VAL A 30 -2.48 -28.41 13.06
N PHE A 31 -2.85 -27.70 14.13
CA PHE A 31 -4.23 -27.32 14.35
C PHE A 31 -4.63 -26.39 13.21
N PHE A 32 -5.30 -26.94 12.20
CA PHE A 32 -6.08 -26.14 11.26
C PHE A 32 -7.23 -25.55 12.08
N HIS A 33 -7.11 -24.28 12.45
CA HIS A 33 -8.25 -23.53 12.96
C HIS A 33 -9.27 -23.45 11.81
N ALA A 34 -10.48 -23.92 12.06
CA ALA A 34 -11.54 -23.87 11.06
C ALA A 34 -11.86 -22.41 10.76
N LYS A 35 -11.95 -22.06 9.47
CA LYS A 35 -12.29 -20.71 9.06
C LYS A 35 -13.71 -20.37 9.53
N ASP A 36 -13.89 -19.26 10.23
CA ASP A 36 -15.15 -18.54 10.44
C ASP A 36 -15.64 -17.91 9.13
N GLU A 37 -16.06 -18.79 8.22
CA GLU A 37 -16.76 -18.46 6.98
C GLU A 37 -18.01 -17.58 7.24
N SER A 38 -18.62 -17.68 8.43
CA SER A 38 -19.80 -16.87 8.78
C SER A 38 -19.45 -15.41 8.96
N TYR A 39 -18.31 -15.08 9.59
CA TYR A 39 -17.87 -13.70 9.74
C TYR A 39 -17.51 -13.06 8.39
N LEU A 40 -16.74 -13.76 7.57
CA LEU A 40 -16.27 -13.28 6.27
C LEU A 40 -17.45 -13.06 5.31
N SER A 41 -18.37 -14.03 5.22
CA SER A 41 -19.55 -13.95 4.35
C SER A 41 -20.54 -12.87 4.76
N ALA A 42 -20.64 -12.51 6.05
CA ALA A 42 -21.52 -11.42 6.50
C ALA A 42 -20.85 -10.04 6.41
N THR A 43 -19.57 -9.93 6.75
CA THR A 43 -18.90 -8.63 6.95
C THR A 43 -18.36 -8.04 5.66
N ILE A 44 -17.76 -8.85 4.79
CA ILE A 44 -17.15 -8.37 3.55
C ILE A 44 -18.21 -7.74 2.62
N PRO A 45 -19.35 -8.39 2.32
CA PRO A 45 -20.37 -7.79 1.45
C PRO A 45 -20.96 -6.51 2.04
N LYS A 46 -21.16 -6.45 3.35
CA LYS A 46 -21.64 -5.25 4.04
C LYS A 46 -20.66 -4.08 3.92
N ARG A 47 -19.36 -4.32 4.06
CA ARG A 47 -18.33 -3.28 3.88
C ARG A 47 -18.31 -2.79 2.43
N ILE A 48 -18.39 -3.70 1.47
CA ILE A 48 -18.45 -3.38 0.04
C ILE A 48 -19.69 -2.53 -0.25
N SER A 49 -20.88 -2.92 0.21
CA SER A 49 -22.12 -2.19 -0.05
C SER A 49 -22.09 -0.77 0.52
N VAL A 50 -21.51 -0.59 1.71
CA VAL A 50 -21.34 0.74 2.31
C VAL A 50 -20.33 1.58 1.52
N PHE A 51 -19.22 0.97 1.11
CA PHE A 51 -18.21 1.66 0.29
C PHE A 51 -18.77 2.12 -1.05
N GLU A 52 -19.49 1.24 -1.75
CA GLU A 52 -20.12 1.54 -3.04
C GLU A 52 -21.16 2.66 -2.91
N ALA A 53 -22.03 2.61 -1.89
CA ALA A 53 -23.01 3.66 -1.64
C ALA A 53 -22.36 5.03 -1.39
N ILE A 54 -21.31 5.08 -0.57
CA ILE A 54 -20.57 6.33 -0.31
C ILE A 54 -19.84 6.79 -1.58
N GLN A 55 -19.25 5.86 -2.34
CA GLN A 55 -18.55 6.19 -3.57
C GLN A 55 -19.50 6.81 -4.61
N GLU A 56 -20.69 6.25 -4.78
CA GLU A 56 -21.71 6.76 -5.70
C GLU A 56 -22.21 8.16 -5.28
N GLU A 57 -22.46 8.37 -3.98
CA GLU A 57 -22.82 9.68 -3.44
C GLU A 57 -21.73 10.71 -3.74
N GLN A 58 -20.47 10.36 -3.51
CA GLN A 58 -19.32 11.23 -3.78
C GLN A 58 -19.16 11.52 -5.27
N GLN A 59 -19.37 10.53 -6.14
CA GLN A 59 -19.33 10.73 -7.59
C GLN A 59 -20.46 11.66 -8.06
N THR A 60 -21.69 11.43 -7.60
CA THR A 60 -22.84 12.27 -7.91
C THR A 60 -22.62 13.71 -7.44
N ARG A 61 -22.11 13.88 -6.22
CA ARG A 61 -21.73 15.19 -5.68
C ARG A 61 -20.67 15.86 -6.57
N ARG A 62 -19.64 15.16 -7.01
CA ARG A 62 -18.61 15.71 -7.90
C ARG A 62 -19.19 16.15 -9.25
N LEU A 63 -20.13 15.39 -9.81
CA LEU A 63 -20.81 15.74 -11.07
C LEU A 63 -21.69 17.00 -10.93
N SER A 64 -22.23 17.25 -9.73
CA SER A 64 -23.01 18.46 -9.45
C SER A 64 -22.15 19.73 -9.24
N LEU A 65 -20.85 19.59 -9.05
CA LEU A 65 -19.94 20.73 -8.83
C LEU A 65 -19.54 21.39 -10.16
N SER A 66 -19.26 22.69 -10.11
CA SER A 66 -18.79 23.45 -11.27
C SER A 66 -17.40 22.96 -11.72
N SER A 67 -17.26 22.74 -13.02
CA SER A 67 -16.01 22.36 -13.66
C SER A 67 -15.24 23.58 -14.17
N ASP A 68 -14.92 24.49 -13.24
CA ASP A 68 -14.21 25.72 -13.53
C ASP A 68 -12.78 25.45 -14.07
N PRO A 69 -12.23 26.33 -14.92
CA PRO A 69 -10.87 26.18 -15.41
C PRO A 69 -9.88 26.37 -14.26
N ILE A 70 -8.90 25.47 -14.17
CA ILE A 70 -7.81 25.50 -13.20
C ILE A 70 -6.45 25.52 -13.90
N LYS A 71 -5.47 26.11 -13.24
CA LYS A 71 -4.07 26.16 -13.70
C LYS A 71 -3.23 25.17 -12.91
N VAL A 72 -2.56 24.28 -13.63
CA VAL A 72 -1.69 23.25 -13.09
C VAL A 72 -0.25 23.62 -13.45
N THR A 73 0.55 23.93 -12.44
CA THR A 73 1.95 24.32 -12.62
C THR A 73 2.86 23.12 -12.42
N LEU A 74 3.62 22.78 -13.44
CA LEU A 74 4.59 21.68 -13.43
C LEU A 74 5.91 22.12 -12.78
N PRO A 75 6.74 21.16 -12.29
CA PRO A 75 8.06 21.48 -11.74
C PRO A 75 8.96 22.20 -12.75
N ASP A 76 8.75 21.98 -14.05
CA ASP A 76 9.45 22.64 -15.16
C ASP A 76 8.96 24.08 -15.41
N ARG A 77 8.16 24.68 -14.51
CA ARG A 77 7.48 25.98 -14.65
C ARG A 77 6.49 26.09 -15.82
N LYS A 78 6.19 24.98 -16.50
CA LYS A 78 5.16 24.93 -17.53
C LYS A 78 3.79 24.93 -16.88
N VAL A 79 2.89 25.76 -17.39
CA VAL A 79 1.49 25.82 -16.93
C VAL A 79 0.63 25.02 -17.91
N LYS A 80 -0.22 24.15 -17.37
CA LYS A 80 -1.22 23.37 -18.10
C LYS A 80 -2.61 23.75 -17.61
N GLU A 81 -3.56 23.83 -18.53
CA GLU A 81 -4.95 24.09 -18.19
C GLU A 81 -5.66 22.77 -17.90
N GLY A 82 -6.45 22.78 -16.83
CA GLY A 82 -7.28 21.66 -16.42
C GLY A 82 -8.70 22.12 -16.12
N LYS A 83 -9.60 21.16 -15.94
CA LYS A 83 -10.95 21.40 -15.42
C LYS A 83 -11.05 20.87 -14.01
N LYS A 84 -11.58 21.68 -13.10
CA LYS A 84 -11.86 21.31 -11.72
C LYS A 84 -12.75 20.07 -11.66
N TRP A 85 -12.48 19.18 -10.71
CA TRP A 85 -13.21 17.92 -10.48
C TRP A 85 -13.21 16.89 -11.62
N GLN A 86 -12.59 17.20 -12.77
CA GLN A 86 -12.50 16.30 -13.93
C GLN A 86 -11.07 15.90 -14.24
N LYS A 87 -10.12 16.84 -14.16
CA LYS A 87 -8.72 16.59 -14.51
C LYS A 87 -8.01 15.86 -13.37
N THR A 88 -7.43 14.70 -13.67
CA THR A 88 -6.60 13.94 -12.73
C THR A 88 -5.11 14.17 -12.97
N LEU A 89 -4.30 13.86 -11.97
CA LEU A 89 -2.83 13.94 -12.08
C LEU A 89 -2.28 12.91 -13.07
N PHE A 90 -2.93 11.75 -13.17
CA PHE A 90 -2.59 10.76 -14.17
C PHE A 90 -2.78 11.28 -15.60
N ASP A 91 -3.86 12.03 -15.87
CA ASP A 91 -4.08 12.65 -17.18
C ASP A 91 -3.02 13.70 -17.49
N VAL A 92 -2.65 14.52 -16.49
CA VAL A 92 -1.59 15.54 -16.63
C VAL A 92 -0.25 14.86 -16.91
N ALA A 93 0.10 13.79 -16.20
CA ALA A 93 1.34 13.04 -16.41
C ALA A 93 1.38 12.41 -17.81
N ARG A 94 0.26 11.85 -18.26
CA ARG A 94 0.12 11.22 -19.59
C ARG A 94 0.30 12.22 -20.73
N GLU A 95 -0.19 13.45 -20.57
CA GLU A 95 0.00 14.53 -21.54
C GLU A 95 1.46 14.99 -21.65
N ILE A 96 2.26 14.83 -20.60
CA ILE A 96 3.69 15.14 -20.64
C ILE A 96 4.44 14.02 -21.34
N SER A 97 4.33 12.79 -20.83
CA SER A 97 4.79 11.59 -21.53
C SER A 97 4.24 10.31 -20.90
N LYS A 98 4.06 9.27 -21.72
CA LYS A 98 3.64 7.95 -21.24
C LYS A 98 4.63 7.35 -20.23
N ASN A 99 5.93 7.54 -20.45
CA ASN A 99 6.96 7.02 -19.54
C ASN A 99 6.92 7.72 -18.17
N LEU A 100 6.62 9.02 -18.15
CA LEU A 100 6.44 9.75 -16.89
C LEU A 100 5.24 9.23 -16.12
N ALA A 101 4.09 9.07 -16.79
CA ALA A 101 2.87 8.54 -16.16
C ALA A 101 3.04 7.14 -15.59
N ASN A 102 3.86 6.29 -16.20
CA ASN A 102 4.11 4.93 -15.72
C ASN A 102 5.09 4.87 -14.54
N ASN A 103 6.01 5.84 -14.42
CA ASN A 103 7.02 5.85 -13.37
C ASN A 103 6.64 6.73 -12.17
N ALA A 104 5.62 7.58 -12.30
CA ALA A 104 5.09 8.38 -11.21
C ALA A 104 4.32 7.49 -10.23
N LEU A 105 4.61 7.61 -8.94
CA LEU A 105 3.88 6.87 -7.89
C LEU A 105 2.89 7.77 -7.17
N ILE A 106 3.36 8.94 -6.76
CA ILE A 106 2.56 9.91 -6.01
C ILE A 106 2.99 11.33 -6.39
N TYR A 107 2.07 12.27 -6.19
CA TYR A 107 2.30 13.69 -6.42
C TYR A 107 2.09 14.47 -5.13
N LYS A 108 2.84 15.57 -4.99
CA LYS A 108 2.51 16.66 -4.08
C LYS A 108 1.72 17.70 -4.84
N VAL A 109 0.54 18.04 -4.33
CA VAL A 109 -0.28 19.16 -4.78
C VAL A 109 -0.28 20.20 -3.67
N ASN A 110 0.25 21.40 -3.93
CA ASN A 110 0.28 22.50 -2.94
C ASN A 110 0.89 22.11 -1.58
N GLY A 111 1.86 21.19 -1.59
CA GLY A 111 2.51 20.71 -0.38
C GLY A 111 1.84 19.51 0.31
N LEU A 112 0.72 19.01 -0.20
CA LEU A 112 0.02 17.83 0.30
C LEU A 112 0.19 16.62 -0.63
N LEU A 113 0.35 15.43 -0.07
CA LEU A 113 0.38 14.19 -0.85
C LEU A 113 -0.99 13.94 -1.48
N TRP A 114 -0.99 13.55 -2.75
CA TRP A 114 -2.19 13.44 -3.57
C TRP A 114 -2.12 12.24 -4.51
N ASP A 115 -3.21 11.47 -4.56
CA ASP A 115 -3.33 10.27 -5.40
C ASP A 115 -3.44 10.62 -6.88
N MET A 116 -2.91 9.76 -7.74
CA MET A 116 -2.90 9.99 -9.19
C MET A 116 -4.30 10.04 -9.82
N ASN A 117 -5.22 9.21 -9.31
CA ASN A 117 -6.58 9.10 -9.82
C ASN A 117 -7.55 10.10 -9.16
N ARG A 118 -7.10 10.84 -8.15
CA ARG A 118 -7.94 11.85 -7.49
C ARG A 118 -7.99 13.11 -8.36
N PRO A 119 -9.18 13.64 -8.69
CA PRO A 119 -9.30 14.86 -9.48
C PRO A 119 -8.81 16.07 -8.71
N LEU A 120 -8.37 17.10 -9.44
CA LEU A 120 -7.90 18.36 -8.87
C LEU A 120 -9.06 19.30 -8.52
N GLU A 121 -8.94 19.97 -7.37
CA GLU A 121 -10.00 20.80 -6.78
C GLU A 121 -9.73 22.30 -6.96
N GLU A 122 -8.48 22.67 -7.21
CA GLU A 122 -8.03 24.06 -7.28
C GLU A 122 -6.74 24.19 -8.11
N ASP A 123 -6.29 25.42 -8.30
CA ASP A 123 -5.01 25.73 -8.90
C ASP A 123 -3.88 25.07 -8.08
N SER A 124 -3.02 24.35 -8.78
CA SER A 124 -2.19 23.33 -8.17
C SER A 124 -0.74 23.44 -8.63
N LEU A 125 0.18 23.51 -7.69
CA LEU A 125 1.61 23.32 -7.93
C LEU A 125 1.96 21.85 -7.74
N LEU A 126 2.46 21.22 -8.80
CA LEU A 126 2.75 19.80 -8.83
C LEU A 126 4.23 19.53 -8.55
N GLN A 127 4.47 18.57 -7.68
CA GLN A 127 5.76 17.91 -7.52
C GLN A 127 5.54 16.41 -7.67
N MET A 128 6.34 15.76 -8.49
CA MET A 128 6.21 14.33 -8.77
C MET A 128 7.25 13.56 -7.98
N PHE A 129 6.85 12.43 -7.41
CA PHE A 129 7.74 11.49 -6.73
C PHE A 129 7.75 10.14 -7.44
N LYS A 130 8.95 9.58 -7.57
CA LYS A 130 9.23 8.25 -8.10
C LYS A 130 9.55 7.29 -6.96
N PHE A 131 9.81 6.04 -7.31
CA PHE A 131 10.24 5.03 -6.34
C PHE A 131 11.57 5.36 -5.64
N ASP A 132 12.45 6.10 -6.32
CA ASP A 132 13.75 6.50 -5.77
C ASP A 132 13.61 7.55 -4.66
N ASP A 133 12.49 8.27 -4.61
CA ASP A 133 12.19 9.27 -3.60
C ASP A 133 11.56 8.63 -2.36
N ASP A 134 11.87 9.18 -1.18
CA ASP A 134 11.38 8.66 0.11
C ASP A 134 9.84 8.63 0.16
N GLU A 135 9.16 9.70 -0.24
CA GLU A 135 7.70 9.77 -0.25
C GLU A 135 7.03 8.78 -1.21
N GLY A 136 7.67 8.54 -2.36
CA GLY A 136 7.18 7.57 -3.34
C GLY A 136 7.33 6.14 -2.82
N ARG A 137 8.46 5.84 -2.20
CA ARG A 137 8.73 4.53 -1.59
C ARG A 137 7.83 4.25 -0.40
N ASP A 138 7.59 5.24 0.46
CA ASP A 138 6.67 5.11 1.60
C ASP A 138 5.24 4.81 1.14
N THR A 139 4.76 5.50 0.10
CA THR A 139 3.44 5.24 -0.49
C THR A 139 3.36 3.82 -1.07
N PHE A 140 4.39 3.38 -1.79
CA PHE A 140 4.46 2.04 -2.37
C PHE A 140 4.42 0.94 -1.30
N TRP A 141 5.17 1.13 -0.21
CA TRP A 141 5.20 0.20 0.92
C TRP A 141 3.88 0.16 1.67
N ASN A 142 3.20 1.29 1.81
CA ASN A 142 1.85 1.34 2.38
C ASN A 142 0.85 0.50 1.55
N SER A 143 0.82 0.69 0.23
CA SER A 143 -0.04 -0.11 -0.66
C SER A 143 0.31 -1.60 -0.62
N SER A 144 1.59 -1.94 -0.60
CA SER A 144 2.07 -3.34 -0.54
C SER A 144 1.61 -4.04 0.74
N ALA A 145 1.62 -3.35 1.87
CA ALA A 145 1.14 -3.91 3.12
C ALA A 145 -0.37 -4.16 3.11
N HIS A 146 -1.18 -3.28 2.50
CA HIS A 146 -2.60 -3.54 2.33
C HIS A 146 -2.88 -4.77 1.46
N ILE A 147 -2.11 -4.95 0.38
CA ILE A 147 -2.20 -6.15 -0.47
C ILE A 147 -1.84 -7.41 0.33
N LEU A 148 -0.84 -7.34 1.21
CA LEU A 148 -0.48 -8.45 2.10
C LEU A 148 -1.55 -8.71 3.18
N GLY A 149 -2.20 -7.67 3.68
CA GLY A 149 -3.24 -7.77 4.71
C GLY A 149 -4.47 -8.56 4.24
N GLN A 150 -4.86 -8.43 2.97
CA GLN A 150 -6.05 -9.10 2.42
C GLN A 150 -6.03 -10.64 2.57
N PRO A 151 -5.01 -11.38 2.10
CA PRO A 151 -4.94 -12.82 2.30
C PRO A 151 -4.76 -13.19 3.77
N LEU A 152 -4.15 -12.34 4.60
CA LEU A 152 -3.99 -12.60 6.03
C LEU A 152 -5.33 -12.49 6.79
N GLU A 153 -6.22 -11.57 6.41
CA GLU A 153 -7.59 -11.49 6.93
C GLU A 153 -8.46 -12.63 6.39
N THR A 154 -8.34 -12.96 5.10
CA THR A 154 -9.24 -13.93 4.43
C THR A 154 -8.87 -15.39 4.67
N GLU A 155 -7.58 -15.73 4.64
CA GLU A 155 -7.12 -17.13 4.75
C GLU A 155 -6.74 -17.50 6.19
N TYR A 156 -6.22 -16.53 6.96
CA TYR A 156 -5.66 -16.77 8.29
C TYR A 156 -6.45 -16.12 9.43
N GLU A 157 -7.51 -15.37 9.13
CA GLU A 157 -8.43 -14.74 10.10
C GLU A 157 -7.74 -13.81 11.09
N CYS A 158 -6.62 -13.26 10.66
CA CYS A 158 -5.86 -12.32 11.45
C CYS A 158 -6.60 -10.99 11.54
N LYS A 159 -6.69 -10.43 12.75
CA LYS A 159 -7.19 -9.07 12.94
C LYS A 159 -6.07 -8.09 12.60
N LEU A 160 -6.25 -7.38 11.49
CA LEU A 160 -5.35 -6.32 11.04
C LEU A 160 -5.31 -5.22 12.11
N CYS A 161 -4.12 -4.91 12.62
CA CYS A 161 -3.92 -3.85 13.60
C CYS A 161 -3.21 -2.66 12.95
N ILE A 162 -1.91 -2.53 13.21
CA ILE A 162 -1.09 -1.45 12.67
C ILE A 162 -0.46 -1.91 11.35
N GLY A 163 -0.90 -1.29 10.25
CA GLY A 163 -0.25 -1.29 8.93
C GLY A 163 0.74 -0.12 8.80
N PRO A 164 1.70 -0.17 7.87
CA PRO A 164 3.10 0.16 8.12
C PRO A 164 3.36 1.65 8.31
N CYS A 165 4.28 1.95 9.23
CA CYS A 165 5.18 3.08 9.08
C CYS A 165 6.57 2.65 9.57
N THR A 166 7.49 2.45 8.63
CA THR A 166 8.91 2.71 8.87
C THR A 166 9.49 3.31 7.61
N THR A 167 9.26 4.62 7.52
CA THR A 167 10.22 5.61 7.04
C THR A 167 11.65 5.09 7.17
N ARG A 168 12.38 5.01 6.03
CA ARG A 168 13.83 4.71 5.88
C ARG A 168 14.22 3.26 5.56
N GLU A 169 13.95 2.84 4.32
CA GLU A 169 14.64 1.76 3.58
C GLU A 169 14.43 0.30 4.00
N GLU A 170 13.82 0.00 5.15
CA GLU A 170 13.72 -1.37 5.67
C GLU A 170 12.50 -2.19 5.19
N GLY A 171 11.67 -1.64 4.30
CA GLY A 171 10.52 -2.32 3.69
C GLY A 171 9.19 -2.04 4.40
N PHE A 172 8.30 -3.04 4.46
CA PHE A 172 6.97 -2.91 5.08
C PHE A 172 6.65 -4.11 5.99
N TYR A 173 5.79 -3.88 6.98
CA TYR A 173 5.29 -4.91 7.90
C TYR A 173 3.82 -4.71 8.21
N TYR A 174 3.18 -5.76 8.73
CA TYR A 174 1.83 -5.71 9.26
C TYR A 174 1.82 -6.33 10.65
N THR A 175 1.30 -5.61 11.64
CA THR A 175 1.05 -6.19 12.96
C THR A 175 -0.33 -6.84 12.97
N LEU A 176 -0.38 -8.08 13.41
CA LEU A 176 -1.59 -8.90 13.40
C LEU A 176 -1.85 -9.45 14.79
N LEU A 177 -3.13 -9.46 15.16
CA LEU A 177 -3.61 -10.21 16.33
C LEU A 177 -4.30 -11.47 15.84
N ARG A 178 -3.98 -12.59 16.48
CA ARG A 178 -4.67 -13.86 16.33
C ARG A 178 -5.10 -14.35 17.69
#